data_AF-A0AAV2MFB1-F1
#
_entry.id   AF-A0AAV2MFB1-F1
#
_cell.length_a   1.000
_cell.length_b   1.000
_cell.length_c   1.000
_cell.angle_alpha   90.00
_cell.angle_beta   90.00
_cell.angle_gamma   90.00
#
_symmetry.space_group_name_H-M   'P 1'
#
loop_
_entity.id
_entity.type
_entity.pdbx_description
1 polymer ?
#
loop_
_entity_poly.entity_id
_entity_poly.type
_entity_poly.pdbx_seq_one_letter_code
_entity_poly.pdbx_strand_id
1 'polypeptide(L)' 'MEGGLVVMTRGNYQRPTHLSYSQDLQWELNSMEQEGLWKCLEVRPLDHYLSDPHEPRSIIQGSVCVYQKCHKEA' A
#
# COMPACT_ATOMS: atom_id res chain seq x y z
N MET A 1 -11.44 -21.70 -5.80
CA MET A 1 -10.42 -21.73 -4.74
C MET A 1 -9.91 -20.31 -4.57
N GLU A 2 -9.98 -19.77 -3.36
CA GLU A 2 -9.52 -18.41 -3.05
C GLU A 2 -7.99 -18.36 -3.18
N GLY A 3 -7.46 -17.42 -3.97
CA GLY A 3 -6.02 -17.20 -4.04
C GLY A 3 -5.47 -16.61 -2.73
N GLY A 4 -4.14 -16.54 -2.63
CA GLY A 4 -3.46 -16.09 -1.40
C GLY A 4 -3.73 -14.62 -1.06
N LEU A 5 -3.64 -14.27 0.23
CA LEU A 5 -3.72 -12.88 0.69
C LEU A 5 -2.35 -12.21 0.68
N VAL A 6 -2.32 -10.94 0.30
CA VAL A 6 -1.17 -10.05 0.37
C VAL A 6 -1.52 -8.89 1.29
N VAL A 7 -0.69 -8.66 2.31
CA VAL A 7 -0.84 -7.52 3.23
C VAL A 7 0.34 -6.58 3.02
N MET A 8 0.05 -5.33 2.72
CA MET A 8 1.05 -4.28 2.52
C MET A 8 0.85 -3.17 3.53
N THR A 9 1.90 -2.80 4.25
CA THR A 9 1.91 -1.64 5.14
C THR A 9 2.78 -0.55 4.51
N ARG A 10 2.27 0.68 4.41
CA ARG A 10 3.05 1.81 3.87
C ARG A 10 2.85 3.08 4.68
N GLY A 11 3.90 3.89 4.79
CA GLY A 11 3.85 5.23 5.38
C GLY A 11 3.36 6.29 4.39
N ASN A 12 2.59 7.25 4.86
CA ASN A 12 2.07 8.40 4.12
C ASN A 12 3.05 9.57 4.22
N TYR A 13 4.26 9.37 3.70
CA TYR A 13 5.33 10.36 3.75
C TYR A 13 5.00 11.58 2.88
N GLN A 14 5.18 12.78 3.44
CA GLN A 14 4.86 14.06 2.77
C GLN A 14 6.06 14.68 2.03
N ARG A 15 7.18 13.97 1.92
CA ARG A 15 8.42 14.52 1.33
C ARG A 15 8.43 14.35 -0.18
N PRO A 16 9.02 15.29 -0.94
CA PRO A 16 8.98 15.26 -2.41
C PRO A 16 9.41 13.93 -3.03
N THR A 17 10.50 13.32 -2.55
CA THR A 17 10.99 12.03 -3.05
C THR A 17 10.07 10.84 -2.75
N HIS A 18 9.23 10.95 -1.73
CA HIS A 18 8.27 9.90 -1.36
C HIS A 18 6.92 10.11 -2.05
N LEU A 19 6.60 11.34 -2.46
CA LEU A 19 5.40 11.61 -3.24
C LEU A 19 5.44 10.92 -4.60
N SER A 20 6.57 11.00 -5.32
CA SER A 20 6.73 10.30 -6.60
C SER A 20 6.63 8.79 -6.42
N TYR A 21 7.34 8.21 -5.45
CA TYR A 21 7.24 6.78 -5.13
C TYR A 21 5.80 6.35 -4.79
N SER A 22 5.07 7.16 -4.02
CA SER A 22 3.69 6.85 -3.64
C SER A 22 2.74 6.89 -4.84
N GLN A 23 2.97 7.80 -5.79
CA GLN A 23 2.21 7.89 -7.04
C GLN A 23 2.51 6.67 -7.93
N ASP A 24 3.78 6.36 -8.15
CA ASP A 24 4.21 5.21 -8.97
C ASP A 24 3.66 3.90 -8.41
N LEU A 25 3.76 3.70 -7.09
CA LEU A 25 3.20 2.53 -6.41
C LEU A 25 1.67 2.45 -6.57
N GLN A 26 0.96 3.58 -6.48
CA GLN A 26 -0.48 3.59 -6.65
C GLN A 26 -0.87 3.24 -8.09
N TRP A 27 -0.12 3.71 -9.09
CA TRP A 27 -0.34 3.34 -10.49
C TRP A 27 -0.10 1.84 -10.73
N GLU A 28 0.98 1.28 -10.19
CA GLU A 28 1.27 -0.15 -10.33
C GLU A 28 0.15 -1.00 -9.70
N LEU A 29 -0.28 -0.68 -8.48
CA LEU A 29 -1.37 -1.39 -7.80
C LEU A 29 -2.68 -1.32 -8.60
N ASN A 30 -3.00 -0.15 -9.19
CA ASN A 30 -4.17 -0.01 -10.04
C ASN A 30 -4.05 -0.86 -11.32
N SER A 31 -2.85 -0.93 -11.93
CA SER A 31 -2.58 -1.79 -13.10
C SER A 31 -2.80 -3.27 -12.75
N MET A 32 -2.27 -3.71 -11.60
CA MET A 32 -2.45 -5.09 -11.13
C MET A 32 -3.92 -5.44 -10.87
N GLU A 33 -4.73 -4.50 -10.37
CA GLU A 33 -6.17 -4.70 -10.23
C GLU A 33 -6.89 -4.76 -11.58
N GLN A 34 -6.54 -3.88 -12.53
CA GLN A 34 -7.12 -3.87 -13.87
C GLN A 34 -6.79 -5.14 -14.67
N GLU A 35 -5.58 -5.66 -14.52
CA GLU A 35 -5.15 -6.93 -15.13
C GLU A 35 -5.74 -8.17 -14.43
N GLY A 36 -6.54 -7.96 -13.37
CA GLY A 36 -7.12 -9.03 -12.57
C GLY A 36 -6.07 -9.89 -11.89
N LEU A 37 -4.87 -9.35 -11.61
CA LEU A 37 -3.84 -10.06 -10.85
C LEU A 37 -4.18 -10.02 -9.37
N TRP A 38 -4.51 -8.84 -8.85
CA TRP A 38 -4.83 -8.62 -7.45
C TRP A 38 -6.21 -7.97 -7.33
N LYS A 39 -6.83 -8.07 -6.16
CA LYS A 39 -8.07 -7.37 -5.82
C LYS A 39 -7.91 -6.72 -4.46
N CYS A 40 -8.06 -5.40 -4.36
CA CYS A 40 -8.09 -4.73 -3.06
C CYS A 40 -9.36 -5.16 -2.31
N LEU A 41 -9.16 -5.67 -1.10
CA LEU A 41 -10.23 -6.03 -0.19
C LEU A 41 -10.47 -4.93 0.83
N GLU A 42 -9.39 -4.33 1.35
CA GLU A 42 -9.49 -3.36 2.42
C GLU A 42 -8.29 -2.42 2.46
N VAL A 43 -8.54 -1.15 2.83
CA VAL A 43 -7.52 -0.17 3.19
C VAL A 43 -7.87 0.39 4.56
N ARG A 44 -6.98 0.21 5.54
CA ARG A 44 -7.11 0.76 6.89
C ARG A 44 -6.07 1.84 7.12
N PRO A 45 -6.46 3.04 7.59
CA PRO A 45 -5.50 4.03 8.03
C PRO A 45 -4.76 3.54 9.30
N LEU A 46 -3.52 3.98 9.45
CA LEU A 46 -2.70 3.79 10.65
C LEU A 46 -2.27 5.16 11.16
N ASP A 47 -2.64 5.45 12.41
CA ASP A 47 -2.21 6.68 13.09
C ASP A 47 -0.71 6.69 13.38
N HIS A 48 -0.10 5.51 13.51
CA HIS A 48 1.32 5.34 13.75
C HIS A 48 1.86 4.21 12.88
N TYR A 49 2.47 4.56 11.74
CA TYR A 49 3.25 3.62 10.95
C TYR A 49 4.68 3.53 11.48
N LEU A 50 5.36 4.68 11.58
CA LEU A 50 6.71 4.78 12.14
C LEU A 50 6.92 6.14 12.82
N SER A 51 7.86 6.21 13.76
CA SER A 51 8.37 7.49 14.24
C SER A 51 9.21 8.16 13.15
N ASP A 52 9.10 9.48 12.96
CA ASP A 52 9.89 10.18 11.95
C ASP A 52 11.36 10.29 12.40
N PRO A 53 12.32 9.71 11.65
CA PRO A 53 13.73 9.79 12.02
C PRO A 53 14.36 11.18 11.85
N HIS A 54 13.67 12.13 11.19
CA HIS A 54 14.17 13.47 10.91
C HIS A 54 13.47 14.55 11.75
N GLU A 55 12.30 14.27 12.30
CA GLU A 55 11.57 15.16 13.18
C GLU A 55 11.29 14.43 14.51
N PRO A 56 12.19 14.55 15.50
CA PRO A 56 12.02 13.91 16.79
C PRO A 56 10.69 14.35 17.41
N ARG A 57 9.82 13.36 17.72
CA ARG A 57 8.42 13.49 18.23
C ARG A 57 7.33 13.59 17.16
N SER A 58 7.64 13.61 15.87
CA SER A 58 6.62 13.46 14.84
C SER A 58 6.41 11.98 14.48
N ILE A 59 5.19 11.66 14.08
CA ILE A 59 4.77 10.32 13.70
C ILE A 59 4.41 10.35 12.23
N ILE A 60 4.94 9.38 11.49
CA ILE A 60 4.55 9.11 10.12
C ILE A 60 3.29 8.23 10.20
N GLN A 61 2.16 8.79 9.78
CA GLN A 61 0.93 8.03 9.57
C GLN A 61 1.11 7.08 8.38
N GLY A 62 0.24 6.09 8.24
CA GLY A 62 0.31 5.17 7.12
C GLY A 62 -1.01 4.50 6.83
N SER A 63 -0.93 3.40 6.10
CA SER A 63 -2.08 2.53 5.82
C SER A 63 -1.66 1.06 5.76
N VAL A 64 -2.57 0.17 6.15
CA VAL A 64 -2.53 -1.25 5.82
C VAL A 64 -3.48 -1.49 4.66
N CYS A 65 -2.97 -2.07 3.59
CA CYS A 65 -3.76 -2.51 2.44
C CYS A 65 -3.79 -4.03 2.40
N VAL A 66 -4.98 -4.62 2.27
CA VAL A 66 -5.19 -6.06 2.16
C VAL A 66 -5.66 -6.36 0.74
N TYR A 67 -4.92 -7.20 0.05
CA TYR A 67 -5.21 -7.65 -1.30
C TYR A 67 -5.42 -9.16 -1.33
N GLN A 68 -6.29 -9.61 -2.21
CA GLN A 68 -6.37 -11.00 -2.62
C GLN A 68 -5.66 -11.17 -3.96
N LYS A 69 -4.74 -12.11 -4.04
CA LYS A 69 -4.15 -12.53 -5.31
C LYS A 69 -5.20 -13.34 -6.07
N CYS A 70 -5.55 -12.89 -7.26
CA CYS A 70 -6.43 -13.61 -8.17
C CYS A 70 -5.65 -14.75 -8.83
N HIS A 71 -6.28 -15.90 -8.99
CA HIS A 71 -5.77 -16.92 -9.90
C HIS A 71 -6.15 -16.48 -11.32
N LYS A 72 -5.16 -16.20 -12.17
CA LYS A 72 -5.37 -16.30 -13.61
C LYS A 72 -5.54 -17.80 -13.88
N GLU A 73 -6.72 -18.23 -14.33
CA GLU A 73 -6.81 -19.51 -15.03
C GLU A 73 -5.90 -19.39 -16.25
N ALA A 74 -4.92 -20.29 -16.34
CA ALA A 74 -3.94 -20.33 -17.42
C ALA A 74 -4.56 -20.88 -18.70
#